data_AF-P10295-F1
#
_entry.id   AF-P10295-F1
#
_cell.length_a   1.000
_cell.length_b   1.000
_cell.length_c   1.000
_cell.angle_alpha   90.00
_cell.angle_beta   90.00
_cell.angle_gamma   90.00
#
_symmetry.space_group_name_H-M   'P 1'
#
loop_
_entity.id
_entity.type
_entity.pdbx_description
1 polymer ?
#
loop_
_entity_poly.entity_id
_entity_poly.type
_entity_poly.pdbx_seq_one_letter_code
_entity_poly.pdbx_strand_id
1 'polypeptide(L)' 'RICPRIWMECKRDSDCMAQCICVDGHCG' A
#
# COMPACT_ATOMS: atom_id res chain seq x y z
N ARG A 1 -1.73 -3.21 -12.59
CA ARG A 1 -2.09 -3.15 -11.16
C ARG A 1 -2.80 -1.83 -10.95
N ILE A 2 -4.03 -1.84 -10.47
CA ILE A 2 -4.75 -0.61 -10.11
C ILE A 2 -4.69 -0.57 -8.59
N CYS A 3 -3.63 0.03 -8.04
CA CYS A 3 -3.64 0.36 -6.62
C CYS A 3 -4.64 1.51 -6.46
N PRO A 4 -5.74 1.33 -5.71
CA PRO A 4 -6.63 2.43 -5.43
C PRO A 4 -5.83 3.49 -4.66
N ARG A 5 -5.88 4.75 -5.11
CA ARG A 5 -5.21 5.88 -4.45
C ARG A 5 -5.90 6.19 -3.12
N ILE A 6 -5.65 5.34 -2.13
CA ILE A 6 -6.12 5.50 -0.75
C ILE A 6 -4.89 5.75 0.09
N TRP A 7 -4.90 6.85 0.85
CA TRP A 7 -3.83 7.15 1.80
C TRP A 7 -3.93 6.17 2.98
N MET A 8 -3.16 5.10 2.92
CA MET A 8 -3.12 4.05 3.95
C MET A 8 -1.70 3.93 4.47
N GLU A 9 -1.54 3.97 5.78
CA GLU A 9 -0.25 3.72 6.44
C GLU A 9 0.05 2.22 6.48
N CYS A 10 1.32 1.85 6.35
CA CYS A 10 1.78 0.48 6.35
C CYS A 10 3.19 0.35 6.94
N LYS A 11 3.55 -0.88 7.34
CA LYS A 11 4.92 -1.24 7.73
C LYS A 11 5.52 -2.30 6.81
N ARG A 12 4.69 -3.05 6.11
CA ARG A 12 5.08 -4.11 5.16
C ARG A 12 4.01 -4.25 4.07
N ASP A 13 4.38 -4.85 2.93
CA ASP A 13 3.49 -4.98 1.78
C ASP A 13 2.18 -5.71 2.07
N SER A 14 2.18 -6.67 3.01
CA SER A 14 0.97 -7.41 3.39
C SER A 14 -0.05 -6.58 4.17
N ASP A 15 0.33 -5.41 4.68
CA ASP A 15 -0.61 -4.47 5.30
C ASP A 15 -1.47 -3.78 4.24
N CYS A 16 -0.99 -3.76 2.99
CA CYS A 16 -1.65 -3.12 1.87
C CYS A 16 -2.61 -4.07 1.15
N MET A 17 -3.50 -3.49 0.34
CA MET A 17 -4.32 -4.29 -0.57
C MET A 17 -3.42 -5.08 -1.53
N ALA A 18 -3.89 -6.24 -1.97
CA ALA A 18 -3.12 -7.22 -2.76
C ALA A 18 -2.43 -6.68 -4.04
N GLN A 19 -2.75 -5.46 -4.48
CA GLN A 19 -2.16 -4.81 -5.66
C GLN A 19 -1.25 -3.62 -5.35
N CYS A 20 -1.02 -3.30 -4.07
CA CYS A 20 -0.20 -2.19 -3.59
C CYS A 20 1.00 -2.74 -2.79
N ILE A 21 2.06 -1.94 -2.69
CA ILE A 21 3.24 -2.24 -1.86
C ILE A 21 3.46 -1.11 -0.85
N CYS A 22 4.24 -1.37 0.20
CA CYS A 22 4.53 -0.37 1.21
C CYS A 22 5.75 0.45 0.81
N VAL A 23 5.54 1.72 0.49
CA VAL A 23 6.59 2.67 0.10
C VAL A 23 6.58 3.83 1.08
N ASP A 24 7.71 4.07 1.75
CA ASP A 24 7.86 5.17 2.71
C ASP A 24 6.77 5.21 3.81
N GLY A 25 6.32 4.03 4.25
CA GLY A 25 5.26 3.89 5.25
C GLY A 25 3.84 4.06 4.71
N HIS A 26 3.66 4.15 3.38
CA HIS A 26 2.36 4.30 2.74
C HIS A 26 2.11 3.28 1.62
N CYS A 27 0.88 2.80 1.51
CA CYS A 27 0.48 1.88 0.44
C CYS A 27 0.35 2.61 -0.91
N GLY A 28 1.10 2.17 -1.90
CA GLY A 28 1.14 2.75 -3.26
C GLY A 28 1.46 1.74 -4.36
#